data_AF-E3RYS7-F1
#
_entry.id   AF-E3RYS7-F1
#
_cell.length_a   1.000
_cell.length_b   1.000
_cell.length_c   1.000
_cell.angle_alpha   90.00
_cell.angle_beta   90.00
_cell.angle_gamma   90.00
#
_symmetry.space_group_name_H-M   'P 1'
#
loop_
_entity.id
_entity.type
_entity.pdbx_description
1 polymer ?
#
loop_
_entity_poly.entity_id
_entity_poly.type
_entity_poly.pdbx_seq_one_letter_code
_entity_poly.pdbx_strand_id
1 'polypeptide(L)'
;MRSDSHGAQFVMEHYCSGPEVDINFVLYNGEVCFWDIGDETPKNADGGSTSFGELDYLFPSQLPEAEQRAVYDAVLRSMTRLGFRNGIYHCEARIENSLVEWRFNSRGIPSLEPR
;
A
#
# COMPACT_ATOMS: atom_id res chain seq x y z
N MET A 1 6.96 25.30 2.97
CA MET A 1 5.64 24.86 2.45
C MET A 1 4.60 25.47 3.37
N ARG A 2 3.70 26.30 2.84
CA ARG A 2 2.65 26.97 3.63
C ARG A 2 1.59 25.93 4.00
N SER A 3 1.32 25.76 5.29
CA SER A 3 0.45 24.74 5.91
C SER A 3 -1.05 24.95 5.67
N ASP A 4 -1.43 25.63 4.59
CA ASP A 4 -2.76 26.24 4.43
C ASP A 4 -3.67 25.40 3.52
N SER A 5 -3.18 24.35 2.85
CA SER A 5 -3.93 23.59 1.84
C SER A 5 -4.92 22.56 2.40
N HIS A 6 -4.78 22.15 3.68
CA HIS A 6 -5.58 21.06 4.27
C HIS A 6 -6.33 21.46 5.57
N GLY A 7 -6.33 22.74 5.94
CA GLY A 7 -6.90 23.19 7.21
C GLY A 7 -6.13 22.69 8.45
N ALA A 8 -6.70 22.87 9.64
CA ALA A 8 -6.08 22.46 10.92
C ALA A 8 -6.53 21.08 11.40
N GLN A 9 -7.30 20.36 10.59
CA GLN A 9 -7.79 19.03 10.93
C GLN A 9 -6.67 18.03 10.68
N PHE A 10 -6.31 17.28 11.70
CA PHE A 10 -5.33 16.21 11.60
C PHE A 10 -5.96 14.91 12.10
N VAL A 11 -5.46 13.80 11.56
CA VAL A 11 -5.77 12.46 12.05
C VAL A 11 -4.53 11.93 12.75
N MET A 12 -4.74 11.31 13.91
CA MET A 12 -3.72 10.47 14.54
C MET A 12 -4.17 9.03 14.39
N GLU A 13 -3.33 8.21 13.79
CA GLU A 13 -3.60 6.79 13.57
C GLU A 13 -2.43 5.93 14.04
N HIS A 14 -2.69 4.64 14.17
CA HIS A 14 -1.66 3.67 14.49
C HIS A 14 -0.68 3.56 13.31
N TYR A 15 0.64 3.60 13.59
CA TYR A 15 1.65 3.41 12.55
C TYR A 15 1.80 1.94 12.16
N CYS A 16 1.37 1.57 10.95
CA CYS A 16 1.58 0.24 10.41
C CYS A 16 3.01 0.09 9.87
N SER A 17 3.83 -0.74 10.51
CA SER A 17 5.26 -0.86 10.19
C SER A 17 5.62 -2.01 9.24
N GLY A 18 4.63 -2.66 8.63
CA GLY A 18 4.88 -3.71 7.65
C GLY A 18 5.05 -3.19 6.22
N PRO A 19 5.28 -4.11 5.26
CA PRO A 19 5.42 -3.75 3.85
C PRO A 19 4.23 -2.95 3.34
N GLU A 20 4.52 -2.03 2.43
CA GLU A 20 3.56 -1.18 1.73
C GLU A 20 3.34 -1.72 0.32
N VAL A 21 2.10 -1.65 -0.14
CA VAL A 21 1.69 -2.09 -1.47
C VAL A 21 0.70 -1.11 -2.06
N ASP A 22 0.80 -1.00 -3.38
CA ASP A 22 -0.22 -0.42 -4.23
C ASP A 22 -1.10 -1.55 -4.76
N ILE A 23 -2.41 -1.43 -4.55
CA ILE A 23 -3.41 -2.34 -5.09
C ILE A 23 -4.41 -1.54 -5.92
N ASN A 24 -4.46 -1.81 -7.23
CA ASN A 24 -5.30 -1.07 -8.15
C ASN A 24 -6.51 -1.91 -8.57
N PHE A 25 -7.65 -1.24 -8.77
CA PHE A 25 -8.92 -1.87 -9.17
C PHE A 25 -9.56 -1.17 -10.35
N VAL A 26 -10.17 -1.94 -11.25
CA VAL A 26 -11.17 -1.46 -12.20
C VAL A 26 -12.52 -2.02 -11.80
N LEU A 27 -13.47 -1.15 -11.44
CA LEU A 27 -14.83 -1.53 -11.09
C LEU A 27 -15.83 -1.14 -12.19
N TYR A 28 -16.80 -2.00 -12.43
CA TYR A 28 -18.00 -1.70 -13.21
C TYR A 28 -19.24 -2.31 -12.56
N ASN A 29 -20.25 -1.47 -12.29
CA ASN A 29 -21.47 -1.82 -11.57
C ASN A 29 -21.28 -2.50 -10.20
N GLY A 30 -20.13 -2.29 -9.56
CA GLY A 30 -19.75 -2.92 -8.29
C GLY A 30 -18.96 -4.22 -8.44
N GLU A 31 -18.75 -4.69 -9.66
CA GLU A 31 -17.94 -5.87 -9.97
C GLU A 31 -16.50 -5.48 -10.29
N VAL A 32 -15.54 -6.31 -9.87
CA VAL A 32 -14.13 -6.15 -10.20
C VAL A 32 -13.87 -6.69 -11.60
N CYS A 33 -13.54 -5.80 -12.54
CA CYS A 33 -13.16 -6.16 -13.90
C CYS A 33 -11.67 -6.51 -14.02
N PHE A 34 -10.83 -5.85 -13.23
CA PHE A 34 -9.38 -6.03 -13.19
C PHE A 34 -8.86 -5.60 -11.82
N TRP A 35 -7.78 -6.24 -11.38
CA TRP A 35 -6.98 -5.76 -10.27
C TRP A 35 -5.51 -6.18 -10.43
N ASP A 36 -4.62 -5.41 -9.84
CA ASP A 36 -3.21 -5.76 -9.68
C ASP A 36 -2.71 -5.34 -8.29
N ILE A 37 -1.53 -5.85 -7.92
CA ILE A 37 -0.84 -5.49 -6.69
C ILE A 37 0.67 -5.46 -6.93
N GLY A 38 1.32 -4.39 -6.47
CA GLY A 38 2.77 -4.23 -6.51
C GLY A 38 3.31 -3.72 -5.18
N ASP A 39 4.57 -4.05 -4.90
CA ASP A 39 5.24 -3.67 -3.66
C ASP A 39 5.89 -2.30 -3.79
N GLU A 40 5.93 -1.57 -2.68
CA GLU A 40 6.68 -0.33 -2.53
C GLU A 40 7.81 -0.49 -1.52
N THR A 41 9.00 -0.02 -1.87
CA THR A 41 10.14 -0.04 -0.94
C THR A 41 9.94 0.92 0.23
N PRO A 42 10.67 0.72 1.36
CA PRO A 42 10.57 1.60 2.52
C PRO A 42 10.79 3.07 2.14
N LYS A 43 9.92 3.94 2.63
CA LYS A 43 9.98 5.37 2.32
C LYS A 43 11.17 5.99 3.04
N ASN A 44 11.58 7.18 2.62
CA ASN A 44 12.66 7.90 3.32
C ASN A 44 12.33 8.14 4.81
N ALA A 45 11.05 8.29 5.16
CA ALA A 45 10.60 8.41 6.55
C ALA A 45 10.89 7.18 7.41
N ASP A 46 10.91 5.97 6.83
CA ASP A 46 11.31 4.75 7.53
C ASP A 46 12.79 4.81 7.97
N GLY A 47 13.61 5.63 7.29
CA GLY A 47 15.00 5.94 7.65
C GLY A 47 15.18 7.20 8.51
N GLY A 48 14.10 7.81 9.02
CA GLY A 48 14.14 9.00 9.87
C GLY A 48 14.03 10.35 9.14
N SER A 49 13.72 10.35 7.84
CA SER A 49 13.34 11.56 7.11
C SER A 49 11.94 12.05 7.50
N THR A 50 11.55 13.24 7.03
CA THR A 50 10.21 13.81 7.23
C THR A 50 9.25 13.58 6.05
N SER A 51 9.61 12.69 5.10
CA SER A 51 8.87 12.50 3.85
C SER A 51 8.48 11.04 3.64
N PHE A 52 7.18 10.83 3.37
CA PHE A 52 6.58 9.55 2.98
C PHE A 52 6.35 9.45 1.45
N GLY A 53 7.00 10.30 0.66
CA GLY A 53 6.85 10.25 -0.80
C GLY A 53 7.31 8.92 -1.40
N GLU A 54 6.56 8.44 -2.38
CA GLU A 54 6.83 7.23 -3.17
C GLU A 54 8.24 7.24 -3.77
N LEU A 55 8.83 6.05 -3.88
CA LEU A 55 10.18 5.84 -4.43
C LEU A 55 10.17 4.92 -5.65
N ASP A 56 9.38 3.86 -5.62
CA ASP A 56 9.29 2.85 -6.66
C ASP A 56 7.97 2.06 -6.61
N TYR A 57 7.73 1.26 -7.65
CA TYR A 57 6.62 0.31 -7.74
C TYR A 57 7.14 -0.99 -8.37
N LEU A 58 7.11 -2.07 -7.59
CA LEU A 58 7.65 -3.38 -7.96
C LEU A 58 6.50 -4.35 -8.26
N PHE A 59 6.35 -4.71 -9.54
CA PHE A 59 5.28 -5.60 -10.00
C PHE A 59 5.84 -6.88 -10.64
N PRO A 60 5.27 -8.08 -10.34
CA PRO A 60 4.19 -8.33 -9.37
C PRO A 60 4.69 -8.34 -7.92
N SER A 61 3.77 -8.19 -6.96
CA SER A 61 4.07 -8.29 -5.53
C SER A 61 4.73 -9.61 -5.14
N GLN A 62 5.73 -9.53 -4.27
CA GLN A 62 6.43 -10.64 -3.61
C GLN A 62 5.80 -11.05 -2.27
N LEU A 63 4.70 -10.40 -1.85
CA LEU A 63 3.98 -10.80 -0.65
C LEU A 63 3.49 -12.26 -0.74
N PRO A 64 3.38 -12.97 0.40
CA PRO A 64 2.68 -14.24 0.46
C PRO A 64 1.25 -14.11 -0.11
N GLU A 65 0.79 -15.11 -0.87
CA GLU A 65 -0.53 -15.09 -1.52
C GLU A 65 -1.68 -14.80 -0.53
N ALA A 66 -1.58 -15.33 0.70
CA ALA A 66 -2.55 -15.08 1.76
C ALA A 66 -2.62 -13.59 2.16
N GLU A 67 -1.49 -12.88 2.16
CA GLU A 67 -1.44 -11.45 2.46
C GLU A 67 -1.95 -10.62 1.28
N GLN A 68 -1.60 -10.99 0.04
CA GLN A 68 -2.17 -10.37 -1.15
C GLN A 68 -3.71 -10.48 -1.14
N ARG A 69 -4.23 -11.65 -0.78
CA ARG A 69 -5.68 -11.87 -0.65
C ARG A 69 -6.30 -11.05 0.47
N ALA A 70 -5.63 -10.96 1.63
CA ALA A 70 -6.09 -10.16 2.76
C ALA A 70 -6.19 -8.66 2.39
N VAL A 71 -5.18 -8.13 1.70
CA VAL A 71 -5.18 -6.75 1.18
C VAL A 71 -6.32 -6.55 0.18
N TYR A 72 -6.44 -7.42 -0.82
CA TYR A 72 -7.54 -7.38 -1.80
C TYR A 72 -8.90 -7.31 -1.12
N ASP A 73 -9.17 -8.24 -0.19
CA ASP A 73 -10.46 -8.30 0.47
C ASP A 73 -10.71 -7.10 1.39
N ALA A 74 -9.68 -6.59 2.08
CA ALA A 74 -9.80 -5.43 2.96
C ALA A 74 -10.08 -4.13 2.19
N VAL A 75 -9.33 -3.88 1.11
CA VAL A 75 -9.47 -2.66 0.31
C VAL A 75 -10.80 -2.68 -0.45
N LEU A 76 -11.15 -3.80 -1.11
CA LEU A 76 -12.42 -3.90 -1.84
C LEU A 76 -13.64 -3.73 -0.91
N ARG A 77 -13.59 -4.29 0.31
CA ARG A 77 -14.64 -4.08 1.32
C ARG A 77 -14.76 -2.60 1.71
N SER A 78 -13.65 -1.92 1.91
CA SER A 78 -13.64 -0.48 2.24
C SER A 78 -14.24 0.35 1.10
N MET A 79 -13.80 0.10 -0.13
CA MET A 79 -14.34 0.77 -1.32
C MET A 79 -15.84 0.55 -1.48
N THR A 80 -16.30 -0.69 -1.29
CA THR A 80 -17.72 -1.04 -1.38
C THR A 80 -18.54 -0.33 -0.31
N ARG A 81 -18.05 -0.26 0.93
CA ARG A 81 -18.72 0.46 2.04
C ARG A 81 -18.80 1.97 1.81
N LEU A 82 -17.85 2.54 1.09
CA LEU A 82 -17.85 3.94 0.68
C LEU A 82 -18.78 4.21 -0.52
N GLY A 83 -19.34 3.16 -1.14
CA GLY A 83 -20.27 3.28 -2.26
C GLY A 83 -19.61 3.39 -3.63
N PHE A 84 -18.32 3.06 -3.76
CA PHE A 84 -17.65 3.01 -5.05
C PHE A 84 -18.19 1.84 -5.89
N ARG A 85 -18.54 2.12 -7.15
CA ARG A 85 -19.16 1.14 -8.06
C ARG A 85 -18.57 1.09 -9.46
N ASN A 86 -18.05 2.22 -9.95
CA ASN A 86 -17.55 2.36 -11.32
C ASN A 86 -16.28 3.19 -11.29
N GLY A 87 -15.22 2.78 -11.98
CA GLY A 87 -14.01 3.58 -12.13
C GLY A 87 -12.72 2.79 -12.00
N ILE A 88 -11.61 3.52 -12.08
CA ILE A 88 -10.24 3.02 -11.85
C ILE A 88 -9.79 3.61 -10.51
N TYR A 89 -9.31 2.76 -9.62
CA TYR A 89 -8.96 3.13 -8.27
C TYR A 89 -7.53 2.67 -7.99
N HIS A 90 -6.74 3.61 -7.49
CA HIS A 90 -5.45 3.34 -6.88
C HIS A 90 -5.64 3.39 -5.36
N CYS A 91 -5.11 2.39 -4.65
CA CYS A 91 -5.23 2.28 -3.22
C CYS A 91 -3.90 1.81 -2.63
N GLU A 92 -3.42 2.54 -1.64
CA GLU A 92 -2.26 2.18 -0.85
C GLU A 92 -2.69 1.36 0.37
N ALA A 93 -1.91 0.35 0.74
CA ALA A 93 -2.12 -0.42 1.95
C ALA A 93 -0.80 -0.84 2.59
N ARG A 94 -0.80 -0.99 3.91
CA ARG A 94 0.30 -1.61 4.66
C ARG A 94 -0.18 -2.82 5.45
N ILE A 95 0.66 -3.87 5.52
CA ILE A 95 0.31 -5.14 6.17
C ILE A 95 0.94 -5.21 7.56
N GLU A 96 0.14 -4.98 8.60
CA GLU A 96 0.61 -5.13 9.97
C GLU A 96 0.92 -6.60 10.28
N ASN A 97 2.02 -6.86 10.98
CA ASN A 97 2.46 -8.22 11.33
C ASN A 97 2.63 -9.16 10.12
N SER A 98 3.02 -8.62 8.96
CA SER A 98 3.35 -9.42 7.78
C SER A 98 4.41 -10.48 8.09
N LEU A 99 4.32 -11.63 7.43
CA LEU A 99 5.30 -12.72 7.48
C LEU A 99 6.62 -12.36 6.80
N VAL A 100 6.63 -11.27 6.04
CA VAL A 100 7.81 -10.79 5.33
C VAL A 100 8.18 -9.35 5.72
N GLU A 101 9.40 -8.97 5.40
CA GLU A 101 9.92 -7.62 5.53
C GLU A 101 10.94 -7.30 4.44
N TRP A 102 11.19 -6.01 4.23
CA TRP A 102 12.17 -5.55 3.26
C TRP A 102 13.60 -5.87 3.70
N ARG A 103 14.37 -6.41 2.75
CA ARG A 103 15.81 -6.61 2.85
C ARG A 103 16.48 -6.07 1.60
N PHE A 104 17.72 -5.61 1.78
CA PHE A 104 18.55 -5.11 0.69
C PHE A 104 19.82 -5.95 0.65
N ASN A 105 20.14 -6.51 -0.51
CA ASN A 105 21.38 -7.25 -0.67
C ASN A 105 22.60 -6.29 -0.74
N SER A 106 23.80 -6.84 -0.86
CA SER A 106 25.06 -6.05 -0.90
C SER A 106 25.16 -5.07 -2.09
N ARG A 107 24.28 -5.18 -3.08
CA ARG A 107 24.19 -4.26 -4.23
C ARG A 107 23.04 -3.27 -4.11
N GLY A 108 22.30 -3.26 -2.99
CA GLY A 108 21.15 -2.40 -2.76
C GLY A 108 19.89 -2.82 -3.52
N ILE A 109 19.81 -4.06 -4.01
CA ILE A 109 18.59 -4.55 -4.67
C ILE A 109 17.61 -5.00 -3.57
N PRO A 110 16.37 -4.48 -3.57
CA PRO A 110 15.37 -4.81 -2.57
C PRO A 110 14.71 -6.18 -2.86
N SER A 111 14.35 -6.89 -1.80
CA SER A 111 13.49 -8.08 -1.84
C SER A 111 12.69 -8.22 -0.54
N LEU A 112 11.49 -8.79 -0.65
CA LEU A 112 10.73 -9.23 0.52
C LEU A 112 11.24 -10.60 0.96
N GLU A 113 11.62 -10.70 2.24
CA GLU A 113 12.15 -11.92 2.84
C GLU A 113 11.36 -12.28 4.11
N PRO A 114 11.23 -13.58 4.47
CA PRO A 114 10.60 -13.98 5.72
C PRO A 114 11.22 -13.30 6.94
N ARG A 115 10.37 -12.90 7.90
CA ARG A 115 10.81 -12.39 9.22
C ARG A 115 11.43 -13.46 10.10
#